data_AF-A0A1V5ZQP1-F1
#
_entry.id   AF-A0A1V5ZQP1-F1
#
_cell.length_a   1.000
_cell.length_b   1.000
_cell.length_c   1.000
_cell.angle_alpha   90.00
_cell.angle_beta   90.00
_cell.angle_gamma   90.00
#
_symmetry.space_group_name_H-M   'P 1'
#
loop_
_entity.id
_entity.type
_entity.pdbx_description
1 polymer ?
#
loop_
_entity_poly.entity_id
_entity_poly.type
_entity_poly.pdbx_seq_one_letter_code
_entity_poly.pdbx_strand_id
1 'polypeptide(L)'
;MTETKKNPVSISTDELIEKHRQMIQFVKNTISGIETDLKRIKIILNKLSKFDPKDQNSLNDKELEETIGATDLKSYKEDNVQVVE
;
A
#
# COMPACT_ATOMS: atom_id res chain seq x y z
N MET A 1 -4.13 -29.23 -42.93
CA MET A 1 -3.50 -28.25 -42.02
C MET A 1 -3.88 -26.86 -42.52
N THR A 2 -4.85 -26.21 -41.88
CA THR A 2 -5.30 -24.86 -42.24
C THR A 2 -4.69 -23.87 -41.24
N GLU A 3 -3.73 -23.09 -41.71
CA GLU A 3 -3.12 -22.00 -40.95
C GLU A 3 -4.14 -20.87 -40.79
N THR A 4 -4.64 -20.70 -39.56
CA THR A 4 -5.46 -19.55 -39.19
C THR A 4 -4.55 -18.33 -39.13
N LYS A 5 -4.52 -17.53 -40.22
CA LYS A 5 -3.89 -16.21 -40.22
C LYS A 5 -4.56 -15.35 -39.13
N LYS A 6 -3.85 -15.07 -38.04
CA LYS A 6 -4.26 -14.05 -37.06
C LYS A 6 -4.24 -12.70 -37.77
N ASN A 7 -5.43 -12.17 -38.07
CA ASN A 7 -5.56 -10.79 -38.52
C ASN A 7 -5.02 -9.85 -37.42
N PRO A 8 -4.27 -8.80 -37.78
CA PRO A 8 -3.85 -7.81 -36.80
C PRO A 8 -5.10 -7.12 -36.25
N VAL A 9 -5.33 -7.24 -34.94
CA VAL A 9 -6.41 -6.51 -34.26
C VAL A 9 -6.07 -5.03 -34.35
N SER A 10 -6.80 -4.28 -35.16
CA SER A 10 -6.67 -2.82 -35.20
C SER A 10 -7.31 -2.26 -33.93
N ILE A 11 -6.50 -2.01 -32.92
CA ILE A 11 -6.92 -1.30 -31.70
C ILE A 11 -7.40 0.07 -32.13
N SER A 12 -8.63 0.44 -31.74
CA SER A 12 -9.16 1.76 -32.10
C SER A 12 -8.42 2.84 -31.30
N THR A 13 -8.32 4.05 -31.88
CA THR A 13 -7.72 5.19 -31.18
C THR A 13 -8.39 5.45 -29.83
N ASP A 14 -9.70 5.23 -29.73
CA ASP A 14 -10.46 5.37 -28.48
C ASP A 14 -10.07 4.33 -27.42
N GLU A 15 -9.84 3.08 -27.83
CA GLU A 15 -9.36 2.03 -26.93
C GLU A 15 -7.94 2.35 -26.43
N LEU A 16 -7.09 2.90 -27.29
CA LEU A 16 -5.75 3.33 -26.91
C LEU A 16 -5.79 4.48 -25.89
N ILE A 17 -6.65 5.47 -26.10
CA ILE A 17 -6.85 6.60 -25.17
C ILE A 17 -7.37 6.10 -23.82
N GLU A 18 -8.31 5.17 -23.82
CA GLU A 18 -8.87 4.59 -22.60
C GLU A 18 -7.82 3.80 -21.81
N LYS A 19 -7.03 2.96 -22.49
CA LYS A 19 -5.91 2.24 -21.86
C LYS A 19 -4.86 3.19 -21.28
N HIS A 20 -4.57 4.27 -21.98
CA HIS A 20 -3.67 5.31 -21.48
C HIS A 20 -4.19 5.96 -20.20
N ARG A 21 -5.48 6.31 -20.13
CA ARG A 21 -6.13 6.85 -18.93
C ARG A 21 -6.08 5.87 -17.76
N GLN A 22 -6.37 4.59 -18.02
CA GLN A 22 -6.29 3.52 -17.02
C GLN A 22 -4.88 3.39 -16.45
N MET A 23 -3.86 3.44 -17.32
CA MET A 23 -2.46 3.39 -16.90
C MET A 23 -2.08 4.61 -16.03
N ILE A 24 -2.50 5.82 -16.42
CA ILE A 24 -2.28 7.02 -15.60
C ILE A 24 -2.93 6.85 -14.22
N GLN A 25 -4.18 6.39 -14.17
CA GLN A 25 -4.88 6.22 -12.90
C GLN A 25 -4.22 5.15 -12.02
N PHE A 26 -3.76 4.06 -12.62
CA PHE A 26 -2.99 3.04 -11.92
C PHE A 26 -1.73 3.64 -11.29
N VAL A 27 -0.92 4.36 -12.06
CA VAL A 27 0.31 4.98 -11.55
C VAL A 27 0.00 5.98 -10.44
N LYS A 28 -1.03 6.82 -10.60
CA LYS A 28 -1.47 7.76 -9.55
C LYS A 28 -1.83 7.03 -8.25
N ASN A 29 -2.63 5.97 -8.34
CA ASN A 29 -3.04 5.18 -7.17
C ASN A 29 -1.82 4.52 -6.51
N THR A 30 -0.88 4.00 -7.29
CA THR A 30 0.37 3.41 -6.77
C THR A 30 1.21 4.46 -6.03
N ILE A 31 1.38 5.66 -6.59
CA ILE A 31 2.13 6.74 -5.95
C ILE A 31 1.47 7.12 -4.62
N SER A 32 0.15 7.29 -4.58
CA SER A 32 -0.58 7.58 -3.34
C SER A 32 -0.44 6.48 -2.29
N GLY A 33 -0.39 5.21 -2.71
CA GLY A 33 -0.08 4.08 -1.84
C GLY A 33 1.31 4.19 -1.23
N ILE A 34 2.34 4.42 -2.06
CA ILE A 34 3.73 4.59 -1.62
C ILE A 34 3.86 5.76 -0.65
N GLU A 35 3.22 6.90 -0.92
CA GLU A 35 3.23 8.06 -0.02
C GLU A 35 2.65 7.75 1.36
N THR A 36 1.59 6.94 1.39
CA THR A 36 0.97 6.48 2.64
C THR A 36 1.91 5.57 3.42
N ASP A 37 2.56 4.61 2.74
CA ASP A 37 3.49 3.70 3.37
C ASP A 37 4.74 4.43 3.89
N LEU A 38 5.25 5.42 3.16
CA LEU A 38 6.36 6.26 3.63
C LEU A 38 5.99 7.05 4.88
N LYS A 39 4.76 7.55 4.98
CA LYS A 39 4.27 8.20 6.21
C LYS A 39 4.26 7.23 7.39
N ARG A 40 3.74 6.01 7.18
CA ARG A 40 3.73 4.95 8.23
C ARG A 40 5.14 4.60 8.68
N ILE A 41 6.06 4.37 7.74
CA ILE A 41 7.47 4.08 8.03
C ILE A 41 8.10 5.21 8.85
N LYS A 42 7.89 6.47 8.45
CA LYS A 42 8.43 7.63 9.18
C LYS A 42 7.96 7.65 10.64
N ILE A 43 6.70 7.32 10.91
CA ILE A 43 6.18 7.33 12.28
C ILE A 43 6.77 6.18 13.10
N ILE A 44 6.84 4.98 12.53
CA ILE A 44 7.47 3.83 13.18
C ILE A 44 8.93 4.15 13.51
N LEU A 45 9.68 4.74 12.57
CA LEU A 45 11.06 5.16 12.80
C LEU A 45 11.17 6.21 13.91
N ASN A 46 10.27 7.20 13.94
CA ASN A 46 10.22 8.17 15.03
C ASN A 46 9.94 7.49 16.38
N LYS A 47 9.01 6.53 16.44
CA LYS A 47 8.70 5.77 17.66
C LYS A 47 9.92 4.97 18.13
N LEU A 48 10.58 4.26 17.22
CA LEU A 48 11.80 3.50 17.53
C LEU A 48 12.96 4.41 17.96
N SER A 49 13.08 5.61 17.39
CA SER A 49 14.12 6.58 17.79
C SER A 49 13.93 7.11 19.21
N LYS A 50 12.70 7.10 19.72
CA LYS A 50 12.34 7.55 21.06
C LYS A 50 12.33 6.41 22.08
N PHE A 51 12.58 5.17 21.66
CA PHE A 51 12.60 4.01 22.55
C PHE A 51 13.68 4.15 23.63
N ASP A 52 13.26 4.06 24.88
CA ASP A 52 14.14 4.00 26.04
C ASP A 52 13.75 2.78 26.89
N PRO A 53 14.62 1.78 27.04
CA PRO A 53 14.33 0.58 27.82
C PRO A 53 14.16 0.85 29.32
N LYS A 54 14.50 2.04 29.81
CA LYS A 54 14.31 2.46 31.20
C LYS A 54 13.02 3.25 31.43
N ASP A 55 12.35 3.67 30.37
CA ASP A 55 11.06 4.38 30.44
C ASP A 55 9.96 3.55 29.76
N GLN A 56 9.03 3.06 30.57
CA GLN A 56 7.87 2.28 30.13
C GLN A 56 6.93 3.07 29.20
N ASN A 57 7.02 4.41 29.18
CA ASN A 57 6.20 5.27 28.34
C ASN A 57 6.89 5.74 27.05
N SER A 58 8.13 5.29 26.80
CA SER A 58 8.93 5.69 25.63
C SER A 58 8.30 5.29 24.28
N LEU A 59 7.37 4.34 24.30
CA LEU A 59 6.64 3.82 23.14
C LEU A 59 5.15 4.21 23.14
N ASN A 60 4.81 5.41 23.60
CA ASN A 60 3.43 5.92 23.52
C ASN A 60 2.94 6.05 22.06
N ASP A 61 1.75 5.50 21.78
CA ASP A 61 1.10 5.48 20.46
C ASP A 61 0.27 6.73 20.13
N LYS A 62 0.20 7.72 21.01
CA LYS A 62 -0.62 8.92 20.82
C LYS A 62 -0.29 9.71 19.54
N GLU A 63 1.00 9.83 19.20
CA GLU A 63 1.43 10.46 17.92
C GLU A 63 1.05 9.61 16.68
N LEU A 64 0.92 8.29 16.83
CA LEU A 64 0.56 7.35 15.77
C LEU A 64 -0.92 7.51 15.39
N GLU A 65 -1.79 7.61 16.40
CA GLU A 65 -3.23 7.85 16.22
C GLU A 65 -3.51 9.21 15.55
N GLU A 66 -2.78 10.25 15.94
CA GLU A 66 -2.91 11.60 15.38
C GLU A 66 -2.43 11.71 13.92
N THR A 67 -1.42 10.91 13.52
CA THR A 67 -0.81 11.03 12.18
C THR A 67 -1.47 10.14 11.13
N ILE A 68 -1.99 8.97 11.51
CA ILE A 68 -2.57 7.99 10.57
C ILE A 68 -4.12 8.04 10.60
N GLY A 69 -4.70 8.58 11.68
CA GLY A 69 -6.13 8.46 11.95
C GLY A 69 -6.50 7.03 12.37
N ALA A 70 -7.42 6.91 13.33
CA ALA A 70 -7.81 5.63 13.94
C ALA A 70 -8.28 4.54 12.94
N THR A 71 -8.62 4.92 11.70
CA THR A 71 -9.14 4.04 10.64
C THR A 71 -8.12 3.09 10.02
N ASP A 72 -6.82 3.44 10.02
CA ASP A 72 -5.76 2.64 9.37
C ASP A 72 -4.98 1.78 10.36
N LEU A 73 -5.18 1.99 11.66
CA LEU A 73 -4.79 1.08 12.73
C LEU A 73 -5.79 -0.08 12.78
N LYS A 74 -5.90 -0.85 11.69
CA LYS A 74 -6.48 -2.18 11.79
C LYS A 74 -5.55 -2.98 12.69
N SER A 75 -5.90 -3.09 13.96
CA SER A 75 -5.30 -4.04 14.88
C SER A 75 -5.36 -5.41 14.19
N TYR A 76 -4.21 -5.91 13.76
CA TYR A 76 -4.09 -7.32 13.41
C TYR A 76 -4.24 -8.06 14.73
N LYS A 77 -5.47 -8.43 15.09
CA LYS A 77 -5.70 -9.41 16.14
C LYS A 77 -5.01 -10.69 15.66
N GLU A 78 -4.03 -11.16 16.42
CA GLU A 78 -3.24 -12.39 16.25
C GLU A 78 -4.11 -13.67 16.32
N ASP A 79 -5.37 -13.65 15.92
CA ASP A 79 -6.27 -14.80 16.05
C ASP A 79 -6.06 -15.86 14.96
N ASN A 80 -5.02 -15.75 14.11
CA ASN A 80 -4.79 -16.70 13.00
C ASN A 80 -3.32 -17.12 12.80
N VAL A 81 -2.50 -17.19 13.87
CA VAL A 81 -1.22 -17.91 13.79
C VAL A 81 -1.41 -19.31 14.37
N GLN A 82 -2.00 -20.20 13.59
CA GLN A 82 -2.03 -21.62 13.93
C GLN A 82 -0.65 -22.20 13.57
N VAL A 83 0.18 -22.45 14.58
CA VAL A 83 1.45 -23.17 14.44
C VAL A 83 1.10 -24.61 14.06
N VAL A 84 1.52 -25.04 12.88
CA VAL A 84 1.52 -26.45 12.51
C VAL A 84 2.83 -27.03 13.01
N GLU A 85 2.76 -27.91 14.01
CA GLU A 85 3.87 -28.80 14.40
C GLU A 85 3.96 -30.00 13.44
#